data_AF-A0A5A7S1E5-F1
#
_entry.id   AF-A0A5A7S1E5-F1
#
_cell.length_a   1.000
_cell.length_b   1.000
_cell.length_c   1.000
_cell.angle_alpha   90.00
_cell.angle_beta   90.00
_cell.angle_gamma   90.00
#
_symmetry.space_group_name_H-M   'P 1'
#
loop_
_entity.id
_entity.type
_entity.pdbx_description
1 polymer ?
#
loop_
_entity_poly.entity_id
_entity_poly.type
_entity_poly.pdbx_seq_one_letter_code
_entity_poly.pdbx_strand_id
1 'polypeptide(L)'
;EDCSALIARTIFYNEIIEGEWKRNATIQTGCGLEFQWIPVITTLANLILGGNEPTKWPTGESYFMNLRLCNDLEGYNVKRTHLLTSQREGFENLAKYGRKYFLFPRFYEAISGDNVKGGKYQEESNIIFTFNHGFYYLYESGDILLEARGFPPFTTISRFYPMGSGLSSKGTYDVRNVYKMELGPSVVYIESCIVGRTDGLQPENCLSQAYLHAGVNAFVAASRVTADPGYLEPGLIFEGFGIWGFINATINLKNGKYPEPHFGAVIAEGFILDLIHNNSTTGIALRNAKNVYLPKDANSTFMWTPPLVSTGCKLIDEMLYESMNPRFEYGKCLDKKYHCLHEFNLYGDPAFNPWNP
;
A
#
# COMPACT_ATOMS: atom_id res chain seq x y z
N GLU A 1 -7.76 24.84 17.45
CA GLU A 1 -9.03 24.45 18.07
C GLU A 1 -10.00 23.74 17.11
N ASP A 2 -9.58 23.26 15.93
CA ASP A 2 -10.46 22.48 15.01
C ASP A 2 -9.89 21.10 14.62
N CYS A 3 -9.22 20.40 15.55
CA CYS A 3 -9.14 18.93 15.51
C CYS A 3 -10.17 18.29 16.45
N SER A 4 -11.10 19.11 16.97
CA SER A 4 -11.90 18.82 18.16
C SER A 4 -13.38 18.91 17.84
N ALA A 5 -13.87 18.02 16.98
CA ALA A 5 -15.25 17.50 17.02
C ALA A 5 -15.40 16.43 15.94
N LEU A 6 -14.61 15.36 16.00
CA LEU A 6 -15.01 14.11 15.39
C LEU A 6 -16.13 13.53 16.25
N ILE A 7 -17.31 14.15 16.16
CA ILE A 7 -18.56 13.42 16.27
C ILE A 7 -18.52 12.51 15.05
N ALA A 8 -17.85 11.35 15.17
CA ALA A 8 -18.35 10.18 14.49
C ALA A 8 -19.85 10.22 14.77
N ARG A 9 -20.69 10.32 13.74
CA ARG A 9 -22.14 10.31 13.94
C ARG A 9 -22.47 8.95 14.53
N THR A 10 -22.39 8.85 15.86
CA THR A 10 -22.75 7.69 16.68
C THR A 10 -24.28 7.62 16.71
N ILE A 11 -24.91 7.72 15.54
CA ILE A 11 -26.29 7.33 15.37
C ILE A 11 -26.22 5.82 15.30
N PHE A 12 -26.91 5.18 16.25
CA PHE A 12 -26.96 3.74 16.46
C PHE A 12 -26.87 3.00 15.12
N TYR A 13 -25.70 2.42 14.87
CA TYR A 13 -25.36 1.80 13.59
C TYR A 13 -26.41 0.76 13.18
N ASN A 14 -27.06 0.09 14.13
CA ASN A 14 -28.15 -0.87 13.87
C ASN A 14 -29.25 -0.37 12.92
N GLU A 15 -29.50 0.94 12.82
CA GLU A 15 -30.52 1.51 11.92
C GLU A 15 -29.94 2.04 10.58
N ILE A 16 -28.63 2.31 10.48
CA ILE A 16 -28.00 2.92 9.30
C ILE A 16 -27.26 1.89 8.44
N ILE A 17 -26.75 0.80 9.05
CA ILE A 17 -25.93 -0.15 8.31
C ILE A 17 -26.77 -1.24 7.59
N GLU A 18 -27.98 -0.99 7.11
CA GLU A 18 -28.70 -1.99 6.30
C GLU A 18 -28.23 -1.93 4.83
N GLY A 19 -27.93 -3.09 4.21
CA GLY A 19 -27.58 -3.17 2.78
C GLY A 19 -26.51 -4.22 2.41
N GLU A 20 -26.48 -4.63 1.15
CA GLU A 20 -25.54 -5.64 0.63
C GLU A 20 -24.07 -5.20 0.69
N TRP A 21 -23.80 -3.88 0.65
CA TRP A 21 -22.46 -3.30 0.69
C TRP A 21 -21.68 -3.67 1.96
N LYS A 22 -22.38 -3.94 3.08
CA LYS A 22 -21.79 -4.45 4.32
C LYS A 22 -20.95 -5.71 4.14
N ARG A 23 -21.40 -6.59 3.25
CA ARG A 23 -20.79 -7.90 3.00
C ARG A 23 -19.65 -7.80 2.01
N ASN A 24 -19.41 -6.63 1.43
CA ASN A 24 -18.31 -6.43 0.51
C ASN A 24 -17.06 -5.99 1.27
N ALA A 25 -15.94 -6.57 0.88
CA ALA A 25 -14.61 -6.09 1.27
C ALA A 25 -13.81 -5.85 0.01
N THR A 26 -12.85 -4.93 0.03
CA THR A 26 -11.90 -4.76 -1.06
C THR A 26 -10.47 -4.84 -0.57
N ILE A 27 -9.65 -5.59 -1.32
CA ILE A 27 -8.21 -5.74 -1.10
C ILE A 27 -7.51 -5.23 -2.35
N GLN A 28 -6.78 -4.12 -2.21
CA GLN A 28 -6.17 -3.39 -3.31
C GLN A 28 -4.67 -3.28 -3.10
N THR A 29 -3.86 -3.75 -4.05
CA THR A 29 -2.40 -3.64 -3.94
C THR A 29 -1.75 -3.03 -5.18
N GLY A 30 -0.59 -2.40 -5.02
CA GLY A 30 0.18 -1.69 -6.06
C GLY A 30 1.68 -2.06 -6.08
N CYS A 31 2.44 -1.55 -7.06
CA CYS A 31 3.82 -1.97 -7.35
C CYS A 31 4.92 -1.16 -6.64
N GLY A 32 4.54 -0.16 -5.82
CA GLY A 32 5.42 0.97 -5.51
C GLY A 32 6.29 0.84 -4.25
N LEU A 33 6.10 -0.20 -3.45
CA LEU A 33 6.76 -0.37 -2.14
C LEU A 33 7.81 -1.49 -2.14
N GLU A 34 7.89 -2.25 -3.23
CA GLU A 34 8.79 -3.37 -3.36
C GLU A 34 10.11 -2.94 -4.03
N PHE A 35 11.21 -3.01 -3.31
CA PHE A 35 12.54 -2.64 -3.79
C PHE A 35 13.49 -3.83 -3.64
N GLN A 36 14.37 -4.05 -4.62
CA GLN A 36 15.47 -5.00 -4.50
C GLN A 36 16.72 -4.44 -5.15
N TRP A 37 17.87 -4.78 -4.59
CA TRP A 37 19.13 -4.61 -5.30
C TRP A 37 19.37 -5.83 -6.19
N ILE A 38 19.23 -5.65 -7.48
CA ILE A 38 19.34 -6.73 -8.46
C ILE A 38 20.75 -6.68 -9.06
N PRO A 39 21.55 -7.75 -8.94
CA PRO A 39 22.86 -7.82 -9.55
C PRO A 39 22.80 -7.43 -11.03
N VAL A 40 23.78 -6.65 -11.49
CA VAL A 40 23.87 -6.12 -12.87
C VAL A 40 22.81 -5.06 -13.18
N ILE A 41 21.50 -5.32 -13.00
CA ILE A 41 20.42 -4.38 -13.36
C ILE A 41 20.52 -3.10 -12.54
N THR A 42 20.61 -3.22 -11.21
CA THR A 42 20.72 -2.06 -10.33
C THR A 42 22.04 -1.32 -10.55
N THR A 43 23.13 -2.05 -10.79
CA THR A 43 24.45 -1.45 -11.10
C THR A 43 24.43 -0.65 -12.39
N LEU A 44 23.82 -1.18 -13.46
CA LEU A 44 23.68 -0.48 -14.73
C LEU A 44 22.76 0.74 -14.60
N ALA A 45 21.65 0.61 -13.87
CA ALA A 45 20.76 1.74 -13.60
C ALA A 45 21.48 2.88 -12.86
N ASN A 46 22.19 2.54 -11.80
CA ASN A 46 22.96 3.50 -11.02
C ASN A 46 24.09 4.17 -11.83
N LEU A 47 24.75 3.43 -12.73
CA LEU A 47 25.78 3.98 -13.63
C LEU A 47 25.21 4.97 -14.66
N ILE A 48 23.99 4.75 -15.13
CA ILE A 48 23.31 5.63 -16.11
C ILE A 48 22.69 6.85 -15.42
N LEU A 49 22.11 6.66 -14.23
CA LEU A 49 21.36 7.68 -13.50
C LEU A 49 22.21 8.52 -12.54
N GLY A 50 23.45 8.09 -12.27
CA GLY A 50 24.33 8.75 -11.30
C GLY A 50 23.85 8.58 -9.85
N GLY A 51 23.23 7.45 -9.53
CA GLY A 51 22.64 7.15 -8.22
C GLY A 51 23.27 5.94 -7.54
N ASN A 52 22.78 5.61 -6.33
CA ASN A 52 23.15 4.38 -5.60
C ASN A 52 21.89 3.75 -4.97
N GLU A 53 20.77 3.81 -5.68
CA GLU A 53 19.47 3.41 -5.16
C GLU A 53 19.13 1.97 -5.57
N PRO A 54 18.35 1.25 -4.75
CA PRO A 54 17.79 -0.03 -5.15
C PRO A 54 16.73 0.12 -6.23
N THR A 55 16.49 -0.95 -6.97
CA THR A 55 15.53 -0.95 -8.08
C THR A 55 14.15 -1.36 -7.57
N LYS A 56 13.10 -0.59 -7.89
CA LYS A 56 11.70 -1.04 -7.73
C LYS A 56 11.53 -2.39 -8.45
N TRP A 57 11.20 -3.44 -7.72
CA TRP A 57 11.12 -4.79 -8.25
C TRP A 57 9.91 -5.52 -7.66
N PRO A 58 9.02 -6.10 -8.49
CA PRO A 58 7.83 -6.80 -8.01
C PRO A 58 8.25 -8.14 -7.41
N THR A 59 8.44 -8.16 -6.10
CA THR A 59 8.93 -9.35 -5.39
C THR A 59 7.81 -10.36 -5.16
N GLY A 60 6.57 -9.88 -5.30
CA GLY A 60 5.32 -10.62 -5.16
C GLY A 60 4.71 -10.49 -3.78
N GLU A 61 5.35 -9.79 -2.84
CA GLU A 61 4.88 -9.66 -1.47
C GLU A 61 3.51 -8.96 -1.42
N SER A 62 3.38 -7.82 -2.10
CA SER A 62 2.10 -7.12 -2.33
C SER A 62 1.03 -7.99 -3.01
N TYR A 63 1.44 -8.95 -3.85
CA TYR A 63 0.54 -9.87 -4.55
C TYR A 63 0.07 -11.01 -3.62
N PHE A 64 0.98 -11.68 -2.92
CA PHE A 64 0.64 -12.79 -2.04
C PHE A 64 -0.09 -12.34 -0.78
N MET A 65 0.28 -11.18 -0.22
CA MET A 65 -0.45 -10.58 0.90
C MET A 65 -1.90 -10.29 0.52
N ASN A 66 -2.11 -9.76 -0.70
CA ASN A 66 -3.45 -9.57 -1.23
C ASN A 66 -4.23 -10.88 -1.30
N LEU A 67 -3.64 -11.93 -1.88
CA LEU A 67 -4.28 -13.24 -1.96
C LEU A 67 -4.60 -13.83 -0.59
N ARG A 68 -3.72 -13.64 0.40
CA ARG A 68 -3.88 -14.11 1.78
C ARG A 68 -5.05 -13.39 2.46
N LEU A 69 -5.07 -12.06 2.44
CA LEU A 69 -6.18 -11.30 3.01
C LEU A 69 -7.52 -11.59 2.34
N CYS A 70 -7.53 -11.85 1.02
CA CYS A 70 -8.74 -12.29 0.34
C CYS A 70 -9.26 -13.64 0.86
N ASN A 71 -8.36 -14.55 1.25
CA ASN A 71 -8.72 -15.82 1.85
C ASN A 71 -9.18 -15.65 3.31
N ASP A 72 -8.57 -14.75 4.05
CA ASP A 72 -8.89 -14.48 5.46
C ASP A 72 -10.26 -13.79 5.65
N LEU A 73 -10.73 -13.07 4.63
CA LEU A 73 -12.06 -12.45 4.59
C LEU A 73 -13.17 -13.45 4.21
N GLU A 74 -13.14 -14.64 4.79
CA GLU A 74 -14.18 -15.65 4.59
C GLU A 74 -15.55 -15.11 5.04
N GLY A 75 -16.59 -15.32 4.22
CA GLY A 75 -17.93 -14.77 4.47
C GLY A 75 -18.19 -13.38 3.88
N TYR A 76 -17.15 -12.67 3.40
CA TYR A 76 -17.30 -11.45 2.60
C TYR A 76 -17.31 -11.75 1.10
N ASN A 77 -18.00 -10.91 0.34
CA ASN A 77 -17.83 -10.78 -1.10
C ASN A 77 -16.59 -9.90 -1.38
N VAL A 78 -15.44 -10.56 -1.51
CA VAL A 78 -14.15 -9.87 -1.64
C VAL A 78 -13.89 -9.41 -3.07
N LYS A 79 -13.72 -8.10 -3.25
CA LYS A 79 -13.36 -7.41 -4.49
C LYS A 79 -11.87 -7.15 -4.53
N ARG A 80 -11.17 -7.90 -5.37
CA ARG A 80 -9.71 -7.87 -5.48
C ARG A 80 -9.22 -7.05 -6.67
N THR A 81 -8.21 -6.21 -6.47
CA THR A 81 -7.48 -5.53 -7.55
C THR A 81 -5.97 -5.53 -7.31
N HIS A 82 -5.20 -5.43 -8.39
CA HIS A 82 -3.75 -5.29 -8.36
C HIS A 82 -3.29 -4.19 -9.32
N LEU A 83 -2.18 -3.52 -8.99
CA LEU A 83 -1.50 -2.53 -9.83
C LEU A 83 -2.48 -1.45 -10.33
N LEU A 84 -2.47 -1.17 -11.63
CA LEU A 84 -3.28 -0.13 -12.27
C LEU A 84 -4.78 -0.33 -12.07
N THR A 85 -5.26 -1.57 -11.93
CA THR A 85 -6.69 -1.85 -11.63
C THR A 85 -7.10 -1.27 -10.28
N SER A 86 -6.17 -1.14 -9.32
CA SER A 86 -6.39 -0.58 -7.98
C SER A 86 -6.50 0.94 -7.95
N GLN A 87 -6.21 1.63 -9.06
CA GLN A 87 -6.35 3.08 -9.14
C GLN A 87 -7.80 3.53 -8.83
N ARG A 88 -7.93 4.76 -8.34
CA ARG A 88 -9.23 5.36 -8.05
C ARG A 88 -10.06 5.54 -9.31
N GLU A 89 -9.43 6.04 -10.37
CA GLU A 89 -10.09 6.45 -11.62
C GLU A 89 -9.17 6.17 -12.81
N GLY A 90 -9.74 5.61 -13.88
CA GLY A 90 -9.03 5.34 -15.11
C GLY A 90 -9.01 6.52 -16.08
N PHE A 91 -8.27 6.35 -17.16
CA PHE A 91 -8.26 7.27 -18.29
C PHE A 91 -9.42 7.01 -19.25
N GLU A 92 -10.01 8.10 -19.73
CA GLU A 92 -11.01 8.06 -20.79
C GLU A 92 -10.69 9.09 -21.88
N ASN A 93 -10.85 8.67 -23.13
CA ASN A 93 -10.79 9.51 -24.31
C ASN A 93 -9.51 10.38 -24.38
N LEU A 94 -8.34 9.77 -24.13
CA LEU A 94 -7.03 10.40 -24.22
C LEU A 94 -6.71 10.88 -25.64
N ALA A 95 -7.32 10.28 -26.65
CA ALA A 95 -7.14 10.67 -28.05
C ALA A 95 -7.48 12.15 -28.30
N LYS A 96 -8.38 12.75 -27.52
CA LYS A 96 -8.78 14.16 -27.65
C LYS A 96 -7.65 15.17 -27.38
N TYR A 97 -6.63 14.77 -26.61
CA TYR A 97 -5.48 15.62 -26.32
C TYR A 97 -4.41 15.57 -27.43
N GLY A 98 -4.56 14.66 -28.40
CA GLY A 98 -3.68 14.54 -29.55
C GLY A 98 -2.37 13.80 -29.27
N ARG A 99 -1.78 13.27 -30.34
CA ARG A 99 -0.58 12.41 -30.29
C ARG A 99 0.69 13.13 -29.80
N LYS A 100 0.66 14.47 -29.73
CA LYS A 100 1.75 15.29 -29.19
C LYS A 100 2.00 15.01 -27.70
N TYR A 101 0.95 14.68 -26.94
CA TYR A 101 1.05 14.43 -25.49
C TYR A 101 0.95 12.93 -25.16
N PHE A 102 0.20 12.17 -25.95
CA PHE A 102 0.04 10.72 -25.78
C PHE A 102 0.32 10.01 -27.10
N LEU A 103 1.51 9.42 -27.25
CA LEU A 103 1.88 8.73 -28.50
C LEU A 103 0.91 7.58 -28.84
N PHE A 104 0.45 6.85 -27.82
CA PHE A 104 -0.44 5.68 -27.93
C PHE A 104 -1.62 5.78 -26.95
N PRO A 105 -2.59 6.68 -27.16
CA PRO A 105 -3.65 6.94 -26.18
C PRO A 105 -4.49 5.70 -25.85
N ARG A 106 -4.80 4.88 -26.85
CA ARG A 106 -5.55 3.61 -26.68
C ARG A 106 -4.81 2.57 -25.84
N PHE A 107 -3.48 2.59 -25.83
CA PHE A 107 -2.71 1.67 -25.00
C PHE A 107 -2.84 2.03 -23.53
N TYR A 108 -2.72 3.33 -23.19
CA TYR A 108 -2.93 3.82 -21.83
C TYR A 108 -4.36 3.57 -21.34
N GLU A 109 -5.37 3.77 -22.20
CA GLU A 109 -6.76 3.40 -21.91
C GLU A 109 -6.93 1.89 -21.70
N ALA A 110 -6.21 1.04 -22.45
CA ALA A 110 -6.33 -0.42 -22.27
C ALA A 110 -5.73 -0.90 -20.94
N ILE A 111 -4.59 -0.34 -20.50
CA ILE A 111 -3.91 -0.75 -19.26
C ILE A 111 -4.44 -0.04 -18.01
N SER A 112 -5.06 1.14 -18.17
CA SER A 112 -5.39 2.07 -17.08
C SER A 112 -6.65 2.90 -17.37
N GLY A 113 -7.57 2.41 -18.20
CA GLY A 113 -8.89 2.98 -18.47
C GLY A 113 -9.99 2.11 -17.90
N ASP A 114 -10.75 1.43 -18.75
CA ASP A 114 -11.97 0.66 -18.38
C ASP A 114 -11.73 -0.44 -17.33
N ASN A 115 -10.49 -0.93 -17.21
CA ASN A 115 -10.12 -1.95 -16.24
C ASN A 115 -9.90 -1.40 -14.82
N VAL A 116 -9.88 -0.08 -14.63
CA VAL A 116 -9.72 0.55 -13.32
C VAL A 116 -11.01 0.43 -12.52
N LYS A 117 -10.91 -0.15 -11.33
CA LYS A 117 -12.08 -0.43 -10.47
C LYS A 117 -11.90 -0.03 -9.02
N GLY A 118 -10.70 0.41 -8.63
CA GLY A 118 -10.34 0.65 -7.24
C GLY A 118 -11.30 1.61 -6.52
N GLY A 119 -11.55 2.80 -7.09
CA GLY A 119 -12.39 3.81 -6.46
C GLY A 119 -13.82 3.30 -6.20
N LYS A 120 -14.42 2.73 -7.24
CA LYS A 120 -15.75 2.08 -7.16
C LYS A 120 -15.78 0.98 -6.11
N TYR A 121 -14.74 0.14 -6.04
CA TYR A 121 -14.68 -0.94 -5.07
C TYR A 121 -14.54 -0.44 -3.63
N GLN A 122 -13.90 0.71 -3.39
CA GLN A 122 -13.89 1.33 -2.06
C GLN A 122 -15.28 1.84 -1.67
N GLU A 123 -15.99 2.55 -2.56
CA GLU A 123 -17.35 3.07 -2.30
C GLU A 123 -18.37 1.95 -2.03
N GLU A 124 -18.18 0.79 -2.64
CA GLU A 124 -19.07 -0.36 -2.47
C GLU A 124 -18.66 -1.32 -1.33
N SER A 125 -17.64 -1.01 -0.52
CA SER A 125 -17.08 -1.93 0.49
C SER A 125 -17.10 -1.38 1.92
N ASN A 126 -17.26 -2.29 2.86
CA ASN A 126 -17.28 -2.00 4.30
C ASN A 126 -15.93 -2.22 4.97
N ILE A 127 -15.13 -3.17 4.45
CA ILE A 127 -13.72 -3.33 4.79
C ILE A 127 -12.89 -2.98 3.56
N ILE A 128 -11.98 -2.03 3.72
CA ILE A 128 -11.10 -1.54 2.65
C ILE A 128 -9.67 -1.72 3.13
N PHE A 129 -8.93 -2.62 2.50
CA PHE A 129 -7.48 -2.73 2.70
C PHE A 129 -6.75 -2.27 1.45
N THR A 130 -5.72 -1.46 1.67
CA THR A 130 -4.89 -0.95 0.59
C THR A 130 -3.40 -1.08 0.94
N PHE A 131 -2.60 -1.61 0.01
CA PHE A 131 -1.14 -1.65 0.11
C PHE A 131 -0.51 -0.96 -1.12
N ASN A 132 -0.15 0.31 -0.97
CA ASN A 132 0.20 1.21 -2.08
C ASN A 132 1.26 2.22 -1.67
N HIS A 133 1.89 2.90 -2.64
CA HIS A 133 2.82 3.98 -2.34
C HIS A 133 2.08 5.24 -1.86
N GLY A 134 2.51 5.84 -0.77
CA GLY A 134 1.72 6.89 -0.12
C GLY A 134 2.54 7.93 0.61
N PHE A 135 1.84 9.01 0.90
CA PHE A 135 2.29 10.18 1.63
C PHE A 135 1.08 10.81 2.33
N TYR A 136 1.30 11.82 3.19
CA TYR A 136 0.22 12.32 4.05
C TYR A 136 -1.00 12.89 3.29
N TYR A 137 -0.85 13.31 2.03
CA TYR A 137 -1.92 13.88 1.22
C TYR A 137 -2.41 12.99 0.07
N LEU A 138 -1.77 11.84 -0.18
CA LEU A 138 -2.21 10.90 -1.21
C LEU A 138 -1.65 9.50 -1.02
N TYR A 139 -2.26 8.52 -1.69
CA TYR A 139 -1.55 7.32 -2.12
C TYR A 139 -1.89 6.96 -3.56
N GLU A 140 -1.02 6.16 -4.16
CA GLU A 140 -1.13 5.74 -5.55
C GLU A 140 -0.83 4.26 -5.74
N SER A 141 -1.64 3.61 -6.57
CA SER A 141 -1.39 2.25 -7.07
C SER A 141 -0.60 2.25 -8.38
N GLY A 142 0.01 3.39 -8.71
CA GLY A 142 0.75 3.59 -9.94
C GLY A 142 1.82 2.53 -10.13
N ASP A 143 1.81 1.89 -11.29
CA ASP A 143 2.86 0.95 -11.69
C ASP A 143 3.98 1.71 -12.41
N ILE A 144 5.18 1.14 -12.42
CA ILE A 144 6.35 1.65 -13.15
C ILE A 144 6.06 1.90 -14.63
N LEU A 145 5.07 1.19 -15.19
CA LEU A 145 4.58 1.34 -16.57
C LEU A 145 3.91 2.70 -16.83
N LEU A 146 3.24 3.28 -15.83
CA LEU A 146 2.63 4.62 -15.92
C LEU A 146 3.53 5.68 -15.31
N GLU A 147 4.25 5.38 -14.24
CA GLU A 147 5.09 6.36 -13.56
C GLU A 147 6.32 6.70 -14.43
N ALA A 148 7.07 5.70 -14.90
CA ALA A 148 8.17 5.91 -15.84
C ALA A 148 7.62 5.91 -17.26
N ARG A 149 7.92 6.93 -18.10
CA ARG A 149 7.54 6.96 -19.52
C ARG A 149 8.07 5.69 -20.21
N GLY A 150 7.26 4.65 -20.35
CA GLY A 150 7.75 3.37 -20.87
C GLY A 150 6.67 2.38 -21.27
N PHE A 151 6.73 1.95 -22.54
CA PHE A 151 5.99 0.89 -23.22
C PHE A 151 6.72 -0.46 -23.07
N PRO A 152 6.09 -1.64 -22.89
CA PRO A 152 6.77 -2.93 -22.69
C PRO A 152 7.25 -3.53 -24.02
N PRO A 153 8.34 -2.99 -24.60
CA PRO A 153 9.68 -3.55 -24.43
C PRO A 153 10.76 -2.52 -24.01
N PHE A 154 10.40 -1.24 -23.87
CA PHE A 154 11.25 -0.14 -23.42
C PHE A 154 11.04 0.23 -21.94
N THR A 155 10.15 -0.45 -21.21
CA THR A 155 9.94 -0.29 -19.76
C THR A 155 11.16 -0.68 -18.95
N THR A 156 12.02 -1.55 -19.48
CA THR A 156 13.34 -1.79 -18.91
C THR A 156 14.24 -0.56 -19.07
N ILE A 157 14.08 0.23 -20.15
CA ILE A 157 14.83 1.49 -20.39
C ILE A 157 14.29 2.64 -19.54
N SER A 158 12.98 2.69 -19.27
CA SER A 158 12.41 3.69 -18.36
C SER A 158 12.84 3.49 -16.90
N ARG A 159 13.41 2.32 -16.55
CA ARG A 159 14.17 2.10 -15.30
C ARG A 159 15.57 2.72 -15.32
N PHE A 160 16.10 3.03 -16.50
CA PHE A 160 17.42 3.62 -16.74
C PHE A 160 17.34 5.11 -17.13
N TYR A 161 16.13 5.68 -17.29
CA TYR A 161 15.93 7.08 -17.65
C TYR A 161 14.70 7.65 -16.92
N PRO A 162 14.85 8.62 -15.99
CA PRO A 162 13.80 9.05 -15.10
C PRO A 162 12.97 10.13 -15.81
N MET A 163 12.17 9.74 -16.78
CA MET A 163 11.09 10.60 -17.25
C MET A 163 9.79 10.13 -16.64
N GLY A 164 9.41 10.74 -15.52
CA GLY A 164 8.09 10.59 -14.95
C GLY A 164 7.03 11.03 -15.96
N SER A 165 6.05 10.19 -16.29
CA SER A 165 4.95 10.60 -17.18
C SER A 165 3.88 11.41 -16.44
N GLY A 166 3.84 11.30 -15.12
CA GLY A 166 2.81 11.88 -14.25
C GLY A 166 1.43 11.23 -14.43
N LEU A 167 1.29 10.19 -15.27
CA LEU A 167 0.00 9.58 -15.55
C LEU A 167 -0.58 8.86 -14.34
N SER A 168 0.25 8.27 -13.48
CA SER A 168 -0.22 7.64 -12.24
C SER A 168 -1.06 8.60 -11.38
N SER A 169 -0.76 9.91 -11.44
CA SER A 169 -1.43 10.97 -10.69
C SER A 169 -2.93 11.12 -10.99
N LYS A 170 -3.43 10.62 -12.13
CA LYS A 170 -4.87 10.67 -12.44
C LYS A 170 -5.65 9.70 -11.56
N GLY A 171 -5.06 8.53 -11.32
CA GLY A 171 -5.66 7.44 -10.57
C GLY A 171 -5.38 7.47 -9.07
N THR A 172 -4.85 8.58 -8.54
CA THR A 172 -4.49 8.70 -7.11
C THR A 172 -5.69 8.86 -6.22
N TYR A 173 -5.52 8.41 -4.99
CA TYR A 173 -6.39 8.73 -3.87
C TYR A 173 -5.74 9.87 -3.10
N ASP A 174 -5.88 11.08 -3.62
CA ASP A 174 -5.46 12.31 -2.96
C ASP A 174 -6.63 12.98 -2.23
N VAL A 175 -6.32 13.88 -1.29
CA VAL A 175 -7.33 14.58 -0.48
C VAL A 175 -8.46 15.14 -1.35
N ARG A 176 -8.15 15.80 -2.48
CA ARG A 176 -9.14 16.49 -3.32
C ARG A 176 -10.12 15.56 -4.04
N ASN A 177 -9.71 14.32 -4.24
CA ASN A 177 -10.56 13.33 -4.87
C ASN A 177 -11.29 12.48 -3.82
N VAL A 178 -10.60 12.10 -2.74
CA VAL A 178 -11.19 11.30 -1.66
C VAL A 178 -12.32 12.04 -0.97
N TYR A 179 -12.20 13.35 -0.68
CA TYR A 179 -13.27 14.08 0.01
C TYR A 179 -14.61 14.12 -0.76
N LYS A 180 -14.58 13.82 -2.07
CA LYS A 180 -15.74 13.79 -2.96
C LYS A 180 -16.30 12.39 -3.18
N MET A 181 -15.63 11.36 -2.68
CA MET A 181 -16.11 9.99 -2.79
C MET A 181 -17.34 9.81 -1.90
N GLU A 182 -18.25 8.93 -2.31
CA GLU A 182 -19.45 8.59 -1.54
C GLU A 182 -19.17 7.31 -0.75
N LEU A 183 -18.37 7.42 0.33
CA LEU A 183 -18.01 6.27 1.14
C LEU A 183 -19.08 5.99 2.20
N GLY A 184 -19.46 4.72 2.35
CA GLY A 184 -20.28 4.26 3.46
C GLY A 184 -19.51 4.17 4.78
N PRO A 185 -20.21 3.97 5.92
CA PRO A 185 -19.59 3.77 7.22
C PRO A 185 -18.77 2.49 7.23
N SER A 186 -17.48 2.63 6.90
CA SER A 186 -16.54 1.55 6.61
C SER A 186 -15.29 1.66 7.49
N VAL A 187 -14.47 0.61 7.43
CA VAL A 187 -13.12 0.58 7.99
C VAL A 187 -12.12 0.56 6.84
N VAL A 188 -11.21 1.53 6.85
CA VAL A 188 -10.08 1.59 5.93
C VAL A 188 -8.80 1.28 6.68
N TYR A 189 -8.02 0.33 6.18
CA TYR A 189 -6.64 0.08 6.60
C TYR A 189 -5.71 0.32 5.41
N ILE A 190 -4.80 1.28 5.53
CA ILE A 190 -3.79 1.57 4.51
C ILE A 190 -2.41 1.21 5.03
N GLU A 191 -1.87 0.14 4.47
CA GLU A 191 -0.48 -0.25 4.58
C GLU A 191 0.33 0.62 3.61
N SER A 192 0.90 1.71 4.13
CA SER A 192 1.69 2.66 3.35
C SER A 192 2.38 3.67 4.23
N CYS A 193 3.54 4.16 3.78
CA CYS A 193 4.27 5.24 4.42
C CYS A 193 3.42 6.51 4.59
N ILE A 194 3.42 7.08 5.81
CA ILE A 194 3.05 8.48 6.11
C ILE A 194 1.58 8.86 5.83
N VAL A 195 0.76 7.98 5.24
CA VAL A 195 -0.64 8.25 4.89
C VAL A 195 -1.49 8.62 6.11
N GLY A 196 -1.15 8.09 7.28
CA GLY A 196 -1.78 8.40 8.55
C GLY A 196 -1.20 9.61 9.27
N ARG A 197 -0.36 10.44 8.66
CA ARG A 197 0.26 11.58 9.37
C ARG A 197 -0.70 12.77 9.50
N THR A 198 -0.79 13.34 10.70
CA THR A 198 -1.59 14.54 10.99
C THR A 198 -0.81 15.60 11.78
N ASP A 199 0.34 15.24 12.36
CA ASP A 199 1.14 16.16 13.19
C ASP A 199 1.82 17.26 12.37
N GLY A 200 1.56 18.52 12.76
CA GLY A 200 2.13 19.71 12.11
C GLY A 200 1.48 20.06 10.76
N LEU A 201 0.35 19.43 10.42
CA LEU A 201 -0.35 19.61 9.16
C LEU A 201 -1.76 20.17 9.41
N GLN A 202 -2.27 20.93 8.44
CA GLN A 202 -3.68 21.32 8.41
C GLN A 202 -4.54 20.07 8.13
N PRO A 203 -5.65 19.84 8.86
CA PRO A 203 -6.51 18.68 8.66
C PRO A 203 -6.98 18.49 7.22
N GLU A 204 -7.25 19.59 6.51
CA GLU A 204 -7.72 19.60 5.11
C GLU A 204 -6.66 19.09 4.12
N ASN A 205 -5.40 19.00 4.55
CA ASN A 205 -4.30 18.44 3.76
C ASN A 205 -3.96 16.99 4.16
N CYS A 206 -4.69 16.41 5.12
CA CYS A 206 -4.44 15.07 5.63
C CYS A 206 -5.41 14.07 5.00
N LEU A 207 -4.88 13.04 4.33
CA LEU A 207 -5.68 12.03 3.63
C LEU A 207 -6.59 11.25 4.59
N SER A 208 -6.08 10.92 5.77
CA SER A 208 -6.88 10.27 6.82
C SER A 208 -8.15 11.05 7.16
N GLN A 209 -8.07 12.39 7.22
CA GLN A 209 -9.20 13.25 7.52
C GLN A 209 -10.16 13.37 6.33
N ALA A 210 -9.63 13.35 5.10
CA ALA A 210 -10.45 13.31 3.89
C ALA A 210 -11.31 12.04 3.82
N TYR A 211 -10.78 10.88 4.22
CA TYR A 211 -11.54 9.63 4.30
C TYR A 211 -12.67 9.70 5.34
N LEU A 212 -12.37 10.22 6.54
CA LEU A 212 -13.39 10.40 7.58
C LEU A 212 -14.48 11.38 7.13
N HIS A 213 -14.10 12.46 6.45
CA HIS A 213 -15.05 13.41 5.85
C HIS A 213 -15.92 12.76 4.76
N ALA A 214 -15.34 11.86 3.96
CA ALA A 214 -16.05 11.15 2.89
C ALA A 214 -17.02 10.07 3.40
N GLY A 215 -17.02 9.76 4.70
CA GLY A 215 -17.99 8.86 5.34
C GLY A 215 -17.40 7.61 6.02
N VAL A 216 -16.08 7.42 5.97
CA VAL A 216 -15.40 6.33 6.69
C VAL A 216 -15.52 6.52 8.19
N ASN A 217 -15.80 5.43 8.93
CA ASN A 217 -15.92 5.49 10.38
C ASN A 217 -14.59 5.29 11.10
N ALA A 218 -13.72 4.43 10.57
CA ALA A 218 -12.41 4.19 11.14
C ALA A 218 -11.36 4.08 10.04
N PHE A 219 -10.24 4.78 10.24
CA PHE A 219 -9.12 4.82 9.31
C PHE A 219 -7.84 4.47 10.04
N VAL A 220 -7.16 3.41 9.60
CA VAL A 220 -5.91 2.92 10.17
C VAL A 220 -4.79 3.09 9.15
N ALA A 221 -3.72 3.80 9.51
CA ALA A 221 -2.56 3.97 8.65
C ALA A 221 -1.32 4.39 9.44
N ALA A 222 -0.14 4.27 8.82
CA ALA A 222 1.12 4.69 9.41
C ALA A 222 1.30 6.21 9.39
N SER A 223 1.71 6.77 10.53
CA SER A 223 2.05 8.19 10.67
C SER A 223 3.49 8.53 10.26
N ARG A 224 4.31 7.50 10.04
CA ARG A 224 5.74 7.60 9.74
C ARG A 224 6.07 6.73 8.52
N VAL A 225 7.33 6.70 8.13
CA VAL A 225 7.81 5.82 7.06
C VAL A 225 7.67 4.38 7.54
N THR A 226 6.81 3.63 6.85
CA THR A 226 6.57 2.21 7.10
C THR A 226 7.75 1.41 6.59
N ALA A 227 8.13 0.39 7.36
CA ALA A 227 9.04 -0.64 6.87
C ALA A 227 8.22 -1.65 6.06
N ASP A 228 8.11 -1.44 4.75
CA ASP A 228 7.41 -2.36 3.86
C ASP A 228 8.38 -3.47 3.40
N PRO A 229 8.09 -4.77 3.62
CA PRO A 229 9.02 -5.83 3.30
C PRO A 229 8.93 -6.21 1.82
N GLY A 230 9.81 -5.69 0.98
CA GLY A 230 9.88 -6.15 -0.43
C GLY A 230 10.39 -7.59 -0.63
N TYR A 231 10.08 -8.59 0.20
CA TYR A 231 10.69 -9.93 0.06
C TYR A 231 9.81 -11.08 0.56
N LEU A 232 9.66 -12.10 -0.29
CA LEU A 232 9.03 -13.36 0.07
C LEU A 232 9.98 -14.35 0.74
N GLU A 233 11.25 -14.41 0.32
CA GLU A 233 12.32 -15.24 0.92
C GLU A 233 13.71 -14.68 0.55
N PRO A 234 14.77 -14.85 1.37
CA PRO A 234 16.13 -14.52 0.97
C PRO A 234 16.56 -15.38 -0.25
N GLY A 235 17.02 -14.72 -1.32
CA GLY A 235 17.37 -15.38 -2.59
C GLY A 235 18.49 -16.42 -2.42
N LEU A 236 18.21 -17.68 -2.75
CA LEU A 236 19.14 -18.82 -2.60
C LEU A 236 20.25 -18.89 -3.68
N ILE A 237 20.09 -18.20 -4.82
CA ILE A 237 21.04 -18.31 -5.95
C ILE A 237 21.86 -17.04 -6.15
N PHE A 238 21.26 -15.86 -5.98
CA PHE A 238 21.96 -14.59 -5.92
C PHE A 238 21.38 -13.80 -4.74
N GLU A 239 22.25 -13.27 -3.88
CA GLU A 239 21.84 -12.30 -2.87
C GLU A 239 21.12 -11.13 -3.57
N GLY A 240 19.87 -10.88 -3.17
CA GLY A 240 19.04 -9.79 -3.64
C GLY A 240 18.06 -10.11 -4.76
N PHE A 241 18.12 -11.32 -5.35
CA PHE A 241 17.23 -11.68 -6.46
C PHE A 241 16.07 -12.56 -5.99
N GLY A 242 14.92 -11.93 -5.70
CA GLY A 242 13.75 -12.56 -5.09
C GLY A 242 12.89 -13.46 -5.98
N ILE A 243 13.33 -13.78 -7.21
CA ILE A 243 12.52 -14.58 -8.15
C ILE A 243 12.21 -15.99 -7.62
N TRP A 244 13.14 -16.57 -6.85
CA TRP A 244 12.95 -17.88 -6.24
C TRP A 244 11.87 -17.86 -5.17
N GLY A 245 11.86 -16.83 -4.32
CA GLY A 245 10.81 -16.64 -3.32
C GLY A 245 9.44 -16.56 -3.98
N PHE A 246 9.33 -15.82 -5.11
CA PHE A 246 8.10 -15.76 -5.89
C PHE A 246 7.67 -17.13 -6.43
N ILE A 247 8.58 -17.88 -7.05
CA ILE A 247 8.28 -19.21 -7.59
C ILE A 247 7.88 -20.18 -6.48
N ASN A 248 8.63 -20.21 -5.38
CA ASN A 248 8.36 -21.07 -4.23
C ASN A 248 6.99 -20.75 -3.60
N ALA A 249 6.71 -19.46 -3.35
CA ALA A 249 5.41 -18.99 -2.88
C ALA A 249 4.28 -19.39 -3.84
N THR A 250 4.49 -19.26 -5.15
CA THR A 250 3.50 -19.69 -6.16
C THR A 250 3.23 -21.19 -6.10
N ILE A 251 4.25 -22.03 -5.92
CA ILE A 251 4.11 -23.48 -5.80
C ILE A 251 3.39 -23.84 -4.49
N ASN A 252 3.77 -23.21 -3.38
CA ASN A 252 3.14 -23.44 -2.08
C ASN A 252 1.67 -23.00 -2.06
N LEU A 253 1.34 -21.92 -2.75
CA LEU A 253 -0.03 -21.45 -2.92
C LEU A 253 -0.92 -22.48 -3.63
N LYS A 254 -0.38 -23.22 -4.60
CA LYS A 254 -1.12 -24.33 -5.25
C LYS A 254 -1.50 -25.44 -4.26
N ASN A 255 -0.79 -25.54 -3.13
CA ASN A 255 -1.08 -26.45 -2.03
C ASN A 255 -1.87 -25.78 -0.89
N GLY A 256 -2.43 -24.59 -1.11
CA GLY A 256 -3.20 -23.83 -0.12
C GLY A 256 -2.35 -23.16 0.98
N LYS A 257 -1.02 -23.04 0.78
CA LYS A 257 -0.12 -22.41 1.74
C LYS A 257 0.28 -21.02 1.28
N TYR A 258 -0.13 -20.00 2.03
CA TYR A 258 0.22 -18.60 1.78
C TYR A 258 1.57 -18.26 2.46
N PRO A 259 2.39 -17.37 1.87
CA PRO A 259 3.56 -16.82 2.55
C PRO A 259 3.18 -16.12 3.86
N GLU A 260 4.08 -16.15 4.85
CA GLU A 260 3.88 -15.41 6.09
C GLU A 260 4.02 -13.89 5.86
N PRO A 261 3.13 -13.06 6.43
CA PRO A 261 3.27 -11.62 6.37
C PRO A 261 4.38 -11.18 7.32
N HIS A 262 4.95 -10.02 7.03
CA HIS A 262 6.03 -9.40 7.79
C HIS A 262 5.77 -7.91 7.99
N PHE A 263 6.38 -7.31 9.01
CA PHE A 263 6.19 -5.88 9.33
C PHE A 263 4.70 -5.50 9.43
N GLY A 264 4.27 -4.38 8.82
CA GLY A 264 2.92 -3.87 9.05
C GLY A 264 1.84 -4.76 8.44
N ALA A 265 2.17 -5.60 7.44
CA ALA A 265 1.29 -6.64 6.95
C ALA A 265 0.84 -7.63 8.06
N VAL A 266 1.68 -7.91 9.06
CA VAL A 266 1.32 -8.74 10.23
C VAL A 266 0.27 -8.05 11.09
N ILE A 267 0.40 -6.74 11.27
CA ILE A 267 -0.55 -5.93 12.03
C ILE A 267 -1.87 -5.83 11.27
N ALA A 268 -1.81 -5.61 9.95
CA ALA A 268 -2.98 -5.55 9.07
C ALA A 268 -3.77 -6.86 9.07
N GLU A 269 -3.11 -7.99 8.89
CA GLU A 269 -3.73 -9.32 8.95
C GLU A 269 -4.37 -9.55 10.33
N GLY A 270 -3.60 -9.32 11.41
CA GLY A 270 -4.10 -9.49 12.77
C GLY A 270 -5.31 -8.62 13.08
N PHE A 271 -5.34 -7.39 12.56
CA PHE A 271 -6.47 -6.48 12.68
C PHE A 271 -7.70 -7.02 11.97
N ILE A 272 -7.57 -7.43 10.70
CA ILE A 272 -8.67 -7.97 9.90
C ILE A 272 -9.23 -9.25 10.53
N LEU A 273 -8.37 -10.19 10.93
CA LEU A 273 -8.79 -11.44 11.56
C LEU A 273 -9.53 -11.21 12.89
N ASP A 274 -9.08 -10.26 13.71
CA ASP A 274 -9.74 -9.95 15.00
C ASP A 274 -11.13 -9.31 14.81
N LEU A 275 -11.29 -8.47 13.78
CA LEU A 275 -12.61 -7.93 13.41
C LEU A 275 -13.59 -9.05 13.04
N ILE A 276 -13.17 -9.99 12.20
CA ILE A 276 -14.08 -11.00 11.61
C ILE A 276 -14.34 -12.14 12.59
N HIS A 277 -13.29 -12.69 13.21
CA HIS A 277 -13.40 -13.92 13.99
C HIS A 277 -13.80 -13.67 15.45
N ASN A 278 -13.43 -12.51 16.01
CA ASN A 278 -13.67 -12.21 17.42
C ASN A 278 -14.78 -11.16 17.63
N ASN A 279 -15.39 -10.67 16.55
CA ASN A 279 -16.41 -9.61 16.60
C ASN A 279 -15.91 -8.37 17.38
N SER A 280 -14.63 -8.07 17.24
CA SER A 280 -13.98 -6.95 17.91
C SER A 280 -14.35 -5.62 17.28
N THR A 281 -14.41 -4.57 18.10
CA THR A 281 -14.37 -3.19 17.61
C THR A 281 -12.99 -2.88 17.00
N THR A 282 -12.90 -1.93 16.08
CA THR A 282 -11.65 -1.50 15.43
C THR A 282 -10.54 -1.15 16.43
N GLY A 283 -10.84 -0.49 17.54
CA GLY A 283 -9.86 -0.16 18.58
C GLY A 283 -9.31 -1.40 19.29
N ILE A 284 -10.17 -2.35 19.64
CA ILE A 284 -9.77 -3.65 20.23
C ILE A 284 -8.93 -4.44 19.23
N ALA A 285 -9.38 -4.53 17.97
CA ALA A 285 -8.70 -5.26 16.92
C ALA A 285 -7.28 -4.73 16.68
N LEU A 286 -7.12 -3.41 16.56
CA LEU A 286 -5.79 -2.83 16.33
C LEU A 286 -4.88 -3.02 17.54
N ARG A 287 -5.39 -2.83 18.76
CA ARG A 287 -4.65 -3.09 19.99
C ARG A 287 -4.18 -4.54 20.06
N ASN A 288 -5.07 -5.50 19.80
CA ASN A 288 -4.76 -6.92 19.86
C ASN A 288 -3.72 -7.30 18.80
N ALA A 289 -3.86 -6.82 17.57
CA ALA A 289 -2.90 -7.03 16.48
C ALA A 289 -1.49 -6.52 16.86
N LYS A 290 -1.41 -5.31 17.43
CA LYS A 290 -0.15 -4.72 17.91
C LYS A 290 0.47 -5.52 19.06
N ASN A 291 -0.34 -6.01 20.00
CA ASN A 291 0.15 -6.79 21.14
C ASN A 291 0.80 -8.13 20.74
N VAL A 292 0.33 -8.75 19.66
CA VAL A 292 0.86 -10.03 19.17
C VAL A 292 1.90 -9.88 18.06
N TYR A 293 2.10 -8.66 17.55
CA TYR A 293 3.01 -8.38 16.44
C TYR A 293 4.45 -8.82 16.71
N LEU A 294 5.09 -8.31 17.77
CA LEU A 294 6.48 -8.66 18.08
C LEU A 294 6.66 -10.16 18.36
N PRO A 295 5.81 -10.83 19.15
CA PRO A 295 5.88 -12.29 19.29
C PRO A 295 5.83 -13.06 17.96
N LYS A 296 5.04 -12.59 16.98
CA LYS A 296 4.93 -13.21 15.66
C LYS A 296 6.15 -12.96 14.78
N ASP A 297 6.62 -11.71 14.70
CA ASP A 297 7.58 -11.30 13.67
C ASP A 297 9.00 -11.06 14.22
N ALA A 298 9.26 -10.95 15.53
CA ALA A 298 10.60 -10.60 16.03
C ALA A 298 11.71 -11.58 15.62
N ASN A 299 11.38 -12.86 15.39
CA ASN A 299 12.36 -13.89 15.04
C ASN A 299 12.54 -14.14 13.55
N SER A 300 11.67 -13.58 12.70
CA SER A 300 11.81 -13.69 11.25
C SER A 300 13.07 -12.93 10.78
N THR A 301 13.71 -13.44 9.74
CA THR A 301 14.91 -12.84 9.15
C THR A 301 14.65 -12.50 7.70
N PHE A 302 15.14 -11.34 7.27
CA PHE A 302 14.96 -10.87 5.90
C PHE A 302 16.26 -10.43 5.31
N MET A 303 16.27 -10.42 3.98
CA MET A 303 17.23 -9.67 3.22
C MET A 303 16.63 -8.30 2.96
N TRP A 304 16.95 -7.34 3.83
CA TRP A 304 16.40 -6.00 3.80
C TRP A 304 17.21 -5.10 2.87
N THR A 305 16.55 -4.35 2.00
CA THR A 305 17.17 -3.19 1.36
C THR A 305 16.65 -1.94 2.07
N PRO A 306 17.53 -1.12 2.67
CA PRO A 306 17.09 0.06 3.40
C PRO A 306 16.30 1.04 2.51
N PRO A 307 15.33 1.77 3.12
CA PRO A 307 14.49 2.70 2.38
C PRO A 307 15.34 3.84 1.84
N LEU A 308 14.82 4.50 0.81
CA LEU A 308 15.47 5.66 0.22
C LEU A 308 15.66 6.74 1.29
N VAL A 309 16.91 7.15 1.53
CA VAL A 309 17.22 8.27 2.43
C VAL A 309 17.12 9.56 1.63
N SER A 310 16.18 10.42 1.98
CA SER A 310 16.14 11.78 1.45
C SER A 310 15.75 12.78 2.52
N THR A 311 16.70 13.65 2.85
CA THR A 311 16.55 14.82 3.71
C THR A 311 16.27 16.08 2.88
N GLY A 312 16.31 15.98 1.55
CA GLY A 312 16.25 17.11 0.62
C GLY A 312 17.57 17.87 0.51
N CYS A 313 18.61 17.45 1.25
CA CYS A 313 19.97 17.98 1.14
C CYS A 313 20.90 16.89 0.61
N LYS A 314 21.31 17.04 -0.66
CA LYS A 314 22.14 16.05 -1.36
C LYS A 314 23.41 15.65 -0.59
N LEU A 315 24.07 16.60 0.07
CA LEU A 315 25.29 16.34 0.85
C LEU A 315 25.00 15.43 2.06
N ILE A 316 23.93 15.73 2.80
CA ILE A 316 23.54 14.93 3.97
C ILE A 316 23.05 13.55 3.52
N ASP A 317 22.29 13.51 2.42
CA ASP A 317 21.79 12.27 1.84
C ASP A 317 22.96 11.36 1.42
N GLU A 318 23.96 11.90 0.71
CA GLU A 318 25.18 11.18 0.33
C GLU A 318 25.95 10.69 1.56
N MET A 319 26.14 11.53 2.59
CA MET A 319 26.81 11.13 3.84
C MET A 319 26.07 10.01 4.57
N LEU A 320 24.74 10.08 4.64
CA LEU A 320 23.92 9.05 5.26
C LEU A 320 23.99 7.74 4.44
N TYR A 321 23.89 7.83 3.11
CA TYR A 321 24.00 6.69 2.21
C TYR A 321 25.37 6.03 2.23
N GLU A 322 26.46 6.77 2.38
CA GLU A 322 27.82 6.23 2.52
C GLU A 322 28.05 5.60 3.90
N SER A 323 27.41 6.14 4.94
CA SER A 323 27.48 5.59 6.31
C SER A 323 26.65 4.32 6.49
N MET A 324 25.59 4.18 5.70
CA MET A 324 24.81 2.96 5.59
C MET A 324 25.49 2.04 4.56
N ASN A 325 25.52 0.73 4.77
CA ASN A 325 25.88 -0.18 3.68
C ASN A 325 24.56 -0.55 2.96
N PRO A 326 24.16 0.12 1.87
CA PRO A 326 22.83 -0.05 1.27
C PRO A 326 22.67 -1.41 0.58
N ARG A 327 23.74 -2.21 0.56
CA ARG A 327 23.83 -3.52 -0.07
C ARG A 327 23.46 -4.60 0.95
N PHE A 328 22.15 -4.72 1.15
CA PHE A 328 21.48 -5.78 1.92
C PHE A 328 21.85 -5.85 3.41
N GLU A 329 20.85 -5.67 4.27
CA GLU A 329 20.95 -6.07 5.67
C GLU A 329 20.29 -7.44 5.82
N TYR A 330 21.07 -8.48 6.07
CA TYR A 330 20.51 -9.74 6.53
C TYR A 330 20.37 -9.70 8.05
N GLY A 331 19.15 -9.89 8.54
CA GLY A 331 18.95 -10.00 9.98
C GLY A 331 17.51 -9.92 10.41
N LYS A 332 17.34 -9.86 11.74
CA LYS A 332 16.02 -9.74 12.37
C LYS A 332 15.42 -8.36 12.23
N CYS A 333 16.23 -7.33 11.96
CA CYS A 333 15.81 -5.93 11.81
C CYS A 333 14.92 -5.44 12.97
N LEU A 334 15.29 -5.79 14.22
CA LEU A 334 14.45 -5.57 15.41
C LEU A 334 14.07 -4.10 15.60
N ASP A 335 14.97 -3.16 15.33
CA ASP A 335 14.70 -1.72 15.46
C ASP A 335 13.58 -1.28 14.51
N LYS A 336 13.55 -1.85 13.29
CA LYS A 336 12.52 -1.56 12.28
C LYS A 336 11.19 -2.17 12.66
N LYS A 337 11.19 -3.41 13.18
CA LYS A 337 9.99 -4.05 13.73
C LYS A 337 9.45 -3.26 14.91
N TYR A 338 10.32 -2.83 15.82
CA TYR A 338 9.93 -1.98 16.93
C TYR A 338 9.32 -0.65 16.46
N HIS A 339 9.87 -0.03 15.41
CA HIS A 339 9.24 1.15 14.79
C HIS A 339 7.84 0.84 14.23
N CYS A 340 7.71 -0.27 13.50
CA CYS A 340 6.47 -0.72 12.90
C CYS A 340 5.35 -0.91 13.92
N LEU A 341 5.68 -1.41 15.12
CA LEU A 341 4.73 -1.50 16.23
C LEU A 341 4.09 -0.15 16.58
N HIS A 342 4.78 0.97 16.39
CA HIS A 342 4.32 2.29 16.84
C HIS A 342 3.74 3.17 15.73
N GLU A 343 3.97 2.86 14.46
CA GLU A 343 3.63 3.78 13.38
C GLU A 343 2.15 3.79 13.00
N PHE A 344 1.45 2.66 13.11
CA PHE A 344 0.02 2.52 12.80
C PHE A 344 -0.87 3.13 13.89
N ASN A 345 -1.68 4.10 13.47
CA ASN A 345 -2.64 4.82 14.29
C ASN A 345 -4.06 4.62 13.76
N LEU A 346 -5.03 4.64 14.67
CA LEU A 346 -6.45 4.64 14.34
C LEU A 346 -7.00 6.06 14.48
N TYR A 347 -7.69 6.51 13.45
CA TYR A 347 -8.50 7.73 13.43
C TYR A 347 -9.97 7.36 13.25
N GLY A 348 -10.88 8.13 13.83
CA GLY A 348 -12.32 7.82 13.78
C GLY A 348 -12.84 7.14 15.05
N ASP A 349 -13.87 6.31 14.91
CA ASP A 349 -14.54 5.63 16.02
C ASP A 349 -13.87 4.29 16.37
N PRO A 350 -13.18 4.18 17.53
CA PRO A 350 -12.56 2.94 17.97
C PRO A 350 -13.58 1.89 18.45
N ALA A 351 -14.83 2.28 18.72
CA ALA A 351 -15.91 1.38 19.10
C ALA A 351 -16.68 0.85 17.87
N PHE A 352 -16.39 1.35 16.67
CA PHE A 352 -17.01 0.86 15.46
C PHE A 352 -16.62 -0.60 15.21
N ASN A 353 -17.60 -1.41 14.80
CA ASN A 353 -17.36 -2.74 14.25
C ASN A 353 -18.09 -2.81 12.90
N PRO A 354 -17.36 -2.97 11.77
CA PRO A 354 -17.99 -3.09 10.46
C PRO A 354 -18.79 -4.40 10.34
N TRP A 355 -18.46 -5.40 11.14
CA TRP A 355 -19.11 -6.70 11.17
C TRP A 355 -20.17 -6.72 12.26
N ASN A 356 -21.45 -6.70 11.87
CA ASN A 356 -22.56 -7.02 12.76
C ASN A 356 -23.23 -8.28 12.18
N PRO A 357 -23.08 -9.46 12.80
CA PRO A 357 -23.55 -10.73 12.26
C PRO A 357 -25.07 -10.78 12.01
#